data_AF-W1WB88-F1
#
_entry.id   AF-W1WB88-F1
#
_cell.length_a   1.000
_cell.length_b   1.000
_cell.length_c   1.000
_cell.angle_alpha   90.00
_cell.angle_beta   90.00
_cell.angle_gamma   90.00
#
_symmetry.space_group_name_H-M   'P 1'
#
loop_
_entity.id
_entity.type
_entity.pdbx_description
1 polymer ?
#
loop_
_entity_poly.entity_id
_entity_poly.type
_entity_poly.pdbx_seq_one_letter_code
_entity_poly.pdbx_strand_id
1 'polypeptide(L)'
;RQHLTAVKAAAEICRATVEGAELGSQRLVFRPGTVRGGEYRFAIGSAGSCTLVLQTVLPALWFADGPSRVEVSGGTDNPSAPPADFIRRVLEPLLAKIGIHQQTTLLRHGFYPAGGGVVATEVSPVASFNTLQLGERGNIVQMRGEVLLAGVSRHVAEREIATLAGSFSLHEQNIHSLPRD
;
A
#
# COMPACT_ATOMS: atom_id res chain seq x y z
N ARG A 1 3.64 -7.89 -14.83
CA ARG A 1 2.43 -8.49 -14.18
C ARG A 1 1.65 -7.46 -13.37
N GLN A 2 2.29 -6.70 -12.46
CA GLN A 2 1.62 -5.66 -11.65
C GLN A 2 0.73 -4.68 -12.44
N HIS A 3 1.19 -4.15 -13.58
CA HIS A 3 0.39 -3.22 -14.40
C HIS A 3 -0.87 -3.90 -14.94
N LEU A 4 -0.75 -5.14 -15.43
CA LEU A 4 -1.90 -5.89 -15.92
C LEU A 4 -2.90 -6.18 -14.78
N THR A 5 -2.42 -6.51 -13.58
CA THR A 5 -3.28 -6.68 -12.41
C THR A 5 -3.99 -5.38 -12.04
N ALA A 6 -3.28 -4.24 -12.06
CA ALA A 6 -3.87 -2.93 -11.80
C ALA A 6 -4.97 -2.58 -12.82
N VAL A 7 -4.73 -2.83 -14.11
CA VAL A 7 -5.73 -2.65 -15.18
C VAL A 7 -6.94 -3.55 -14.96
N LYS A 8 -6.73 -4.83 -14.65
CA LYS A 8 -7.83 -5.78 -14.39
C LYS A 8 -8.64 -5.38 -13.17
N ALA A 9 -7.98 -4.96 -12.09
CA ALA A 9 -8.63 -4.50 -10.87
C ALA A 9 -9.48 -3.25 -11.12
N ALA A 10 -8.93 -2.26 -11.82
CA ALA A 10 -9.68 -1.07 -12.22
C ALA A 10 -10.87 -1.42 -13.13
N ALA A 11 -10.68 -2.34 -14.08
CA ALA A 11 -11.73 -2.79 -14.98
C ALA A 11 -12.88 -3.49 -14.24
N GLU A 12 -12.56 -4.33 -13.25
CA GLU A 12 -13.54 -5.03 -12.44
C GLU A 12 -14.39 -4.07 -11.59
N ILE A 13 -13.72 -3.14 -10.91
CA ILE A 13 -14.37 -2.17 -10.00
C ILE A 13 -15.35 -1.25 -10.74
N CYS A 14 -15.03 -0.83 -11.96
CA CYS A 14 -15.90 0.06 -12.74
C CYS A 14 -16.59 -0.60 -13.93
N ARG A 15 -16.52 -1.94 -14.07
CA ARG A 15 -17.06 -2.69 -15.22
C ARG A 15 -16.64 -2.10 -16.57
N ALA A 16 -15.35 -1.79 -16.70
CA ALA A 16 -14.81 -1.16 -17.89
C ALA A 16 -14.83 -2.10 -19.12
N THR A 17 -14.92 -1.51 -20.31
CA THR A 17 -14.49 -2.16 -21.55
C THR A 17 -13.02 -1.86 -21.77
N VAL A 18 -12.20 -2.89 -22.03
CA VAL A 18 -10.75 -2.76 -22.12
C VAL A 18 -10.21 -3.50 -23.34
N GLU A 19 -9.33 -2.85 -24.10
CA GLU A 19 -8.58 -3.45 -25.22
C GLU A 19 -7.08 -3.38 -24.94
N GLY A 20 -6.33 -4.44 -25.27
CA GLY A 20 -4.87 -4.48 -25.10
C GLY A 20 -4.41 -4.76 -23.66
N ALA A 21 -5.29 -5.25 -22.78
CA ALA A 21 -4.94 -5.68 -21.43
C ALA A 21 -4.30 -7.08 -21.41
N GLU A 22 -3.11 -7.17 -21.98
CA GLU A 22 -2.30 -8.38 -22.04
C GLU A 22 -0.83 -8.09 -21.68
N LEU A 23 -0.07 -9.12 -21.32
CA LEU A 23 1.33 -8.95 -20.97
C LEU A 23 2.15 -8.53 -22.20
N GLY A 24 3.01 -7.52 -22.04
CA GLY A 24 3.85 -7.01 -23.11
C GLY A 24 3.16 -6.02 -24.06
N SER A 25 1.85 -5.80 -23.90
CA SER A 25 1.15 -4.77 -24.66
C SER A 25 1.74 -3.38 -24.41
N GLN A 26 1.90 -2.63 -25.49
CA GLN A 26 2.35 -1.23 -25.47
C GLN A 26 1.20 -0.24 -25.69
N ARG A 27 -0.03 -0.74 -25.90
CA ARG A 27 -1.23 0.08 -26.12
C ARG A 27 -2.39 -0.45 -25.29
N LEU A 28 -3.02 0.44 -24.54
CA LEU A 28 -4.22 0.14 -23.75
C LEU A 28 -5.34 1.12 -24.12
N VAL A 29 -6.54 0.61 -24.36
CA VAL A 29 -7.77 1.42 -24.40
C VAL A 29 -8.61 1.03 -23.20
N PHE A 30 -9.00 2.02 -22.40
CA PHE A 30 -9.78 1.79 -21.19
C PHE A 30 -11.01 2.70 -21.21
N ARG A 31 -12.21 2.11 -21.16
CA ARG A 31 -13.49 2.84 -21.15
C ARG A 31 -14.22 2.49 -19.86
N PRO A 32 -14.19 3.35 -18.83
CA PRO A 32 -14.78 3.06 -17.54
C PRO A 32 -16.31 3.01 -17.62
N GLY A 33 -16.92 2.20 -16.74
CA GLY A 33 -18.33 2.30 -16.39
C GLY A 33 -18.51 2.90 -14.98
N THR A 34 -19.64 2.60 -14.34
CA THR A 34 -19.92 3.04 -12.97
C THR A 34 -19.05 2.28 -11.97
N VAL A 35 -18.33 3.01 -11.12
CA VAL A 35 -17.60 2.46 -9.97
C VAL A 35 -18.59 1.86 -8.99
N ARG A 36 -18.33 0.63 -8.55
CA ARG A 36 -19.17 -0.07 -7.56
C ARG A 36 -18.40 -0.30 -6.28
N GLY A 37 -19.10 -0.16 -5.16
CA GLY A 37 -18.62 -0.60 -3.87
C GLY A 37 -18.70 -2.12 -3.73
N GLY A 38 -17.92 -2.69 -2.83
CA GLY A 38 -17.97 -4.11 -2.52
C GLY A 38 -16.65 -4.70 -2.03
N GLU A 39 -16.60 -6.02 -1.98
CA GLU A 39 -15.40 -6.76 -1.62
C GLU A 39 -14.66 -7.23 -2.87
N TYR A 40 -13.38 -6.89 -2.96
CA TYR A 40 -12.52 -7.22 -4.07
C TYR A 40 -11.27 -7.92 -3.59
N ARG A 41 -10.85 -8.97 -4.32
CA ARG A 41 -9.62 -9.71 -4.06
C ARG A 41 -8.81 -9.82 -5.34
N PHE A 42 -7.60 -9.28 -5.31
CA PHE A 42 -6.69 -9.31 -6.45
C PHE A 42 -5.41 -10.08 -6.11
N ALA A 43 -4.91 -10.84 -7.08
CA ALA A 43 -3.65 -11.56 -6.97
C ALA A 43 -2.69 -11.11 -8.08
N ILE A 44 -1.51 -10.62 -7.71
CA ILE A 44 -0.50 -10.18 -8.66
C ILE A 44 0.25 -11.40 -9.26
N GLY A 45 0.35 -12.50 -8.52
CA GLY A 45 0.99 -13.75 -8.97
C GLY A 45 2.51 -13.67 -9.13
N SER A 46 3.14 -12.65 -8.54
CA SER A 46 4.60 -12.47 -8.40
C SER A 46 4.87 -11.47 -7.27
N ALA A 47 6.14 -11.14 -6.99
CA ALA A 47 6.53 -10.08 -6.07
C ALA A 47 6.28 -8.64 -6.59
N GLY A 48 5.24 -8.44 -7.42
CA GLY A 48 4.81 -7.07 -7.77
C GLY A 48 4.09 -6.43 -6.58
N SER A 49 4.19 -5.12 -6.43
CA SER A 49 3.73 -4.43 -5.21
C SER A 49 2.20 -4.42 -5.05
N CYS A 50 1.70 -4.91 -3.91
CA CYS A 50 0.31 -4.82 -3.50
C CYS A 50 -0.17 -3.37 -3.38
N THR A 51 0.66 -2.51 -2.79
CA THR A 51 0.30 -1.11 -2.51
C THR A 51 0.11 -0.31 -3.78
N LEU A 52 0.79 -0.63 -4.88
CA LEU A 52 0.56 0.03 -6.17
C LEU A 52 -0.80 -0.34 -6.79
N VAL A 53 -1.27 -1.59 -6.61
CA VAL A 53 -2.61 -1.99 -7.06
C VAL A 53 -3.66 -1.27 -6.21
N LEU A 54 -3.47 -1.23 -4.88
CA LEU A 54 -4.35 -0.48 -3.97
C LEU A 54 -4.41 1.01 -4.34
N GLN A 55 -3.25 1.66 -4.56
CA GLN A 55 -3.19 3.06 -4.99
C GLN A 55 -3.87 3.33 -6.33
N THR A 56 -3.93 2.33 -7.22
CA THR A 56 -4.65 2.45 -8.50
C THR A 56 -6.16 2.53 -8.29
N VAL A 57 -6.71 1.72 -7.38
CA VAL A 57 -8.16 1.50 -7.31
C VAL A 57 -8.86 2.25 -6.18
N LEU A 58 -8.18 2.49 -5.05
CA LEU A 58 -8.77 3.17 -3.90
C LEU A 58 -9.30 4.57 -4.24
N PRO A 59 -8.63 5.41 -5.06
CA PRO A 59 -9.18 6.70 -5.45
C PRO A 59 -10.51 6.64 -6.18
N ALA A 60 -10.76 5.59 -6.97
CA ALA A 60 -12.06 5.38 -7.60
C ALA A 60 -13.12 5.01 -6.54
N LEU A 61 -12.75 4.14 -5.59
CA LEU A 61 -13.65 3.68 -4.53
C LEU A 61 -14.04 4.77 -3.52
N TRP A 62 -13.29 5.87 -3.44
CA TRP A 62 -13.73 7.08 -2.72
C TRP A 62 -15.04 7.66 -3.27
N PHE A 63 -15.42 7.31 -4.50
CA PHE A 63 -16.62 7.78 -5.19
C PHE A 63 -17.58 6.63 -5.56
N ALA A 64 -17.43 5.47 -4.93
CA ALA A 64 -18.33 4.33 -5.12
C ALA A 64 -19.73 4.61 -4.53
N ASP A 65 -20.70 3.76 -4.89
CA ASP A 65 -22.06 3.75 -4.35
C ASP A 65 -22.17 3.20 -2.92
N GLY A 66 -21.05 2.73 -2.34
CA GLY A 66 -21.00 2.19 -0.99
C GLY A 66 -19.57 1.87 -0.50
N PRO A 67 -19.42 1.46 0.77
CA PRO A 67 -18.13 1.07 1.33
C PRO A 67 -17.54 -0.14 0.61
N SER A 68 -16.22 -0.25 0.66
CA SER A 68 -15.48 -1.31 -0.03
C SER A 68 -14.34 -1.87 0.80
N ARG A 69 -13.98 -3.13 0.52
CA ARG A 69 -12.77 -3.79 1.03
C ARG A 69 -11.98 -4.35 -0.13
N VAL A 70 -10.73 -3.91 -0.29
CA VAL A 70 -9.83 -4.43 -1.32
C VAL A 70 -8.69 -5.18 -0.68
N GLU A 71 -8.49 -6.44 -1.06
CA GLU A 71 -7.38 -7.26 -0.63
C GLU A 71 -6.49 -7.59 -1.82
N VAL A 72 -5.18 -7.39 -1.67
CA VAL A 72 -4.20 -7.67 -2.73
C VAL A 72 -3.11 -8.59 -2.20
N SER A 73 -2.87 -9.68 -2.92
CA SER A 73 -1.74 -10.59 -2.67
C SER A 73 -0.59 -10.39 -3.68
N GLY A 74 0.65 -10.38 -3.18
CA GLY A 74 1.85 -10.00 -3.93
C GLY A 74 3.04 -9.63 -3.05
N GLY A 75 3.85 -8.67 -3.50
CA GLY A 75 4.97 -8.11 -2.74
C GLY A 75 4.53 -6.94 -1.86
N THR A 76 5.10 -6.83 -0.66
CA THR A 76 4.72 -5.80 0.34
C THR A 76 5.87 -4.85 0.68
N ASP A 77 7.11 -5.31 0.48
CA ASP A 77 8.34 -4.63 0.88
C ASP A 77 9.25 -4.44 -0.34
N ASN A 78 8.69 -3.85 -1.39
CA ASN A 78 9.41 -3.58 -2.64
C ASN A 78 10.19 -2.25 -2.51
N PRO A 79 11.48 -2.18 -2.89
CA PRO A 79 12.29 -0.96 -2.74
C PRO A 79 11.75 0.28 -3.47
N SER A 80 10.99 0.08 -4.55
CA SER A 80 10.44 1.14 -5.40
C SER A 80 8.90 1.25 -5.29
N ALA A 81 8.34 0.86 -4.14
CA ALA A 81 6.92 1.05 -3.85
C ALA A 81 6.74 1.46 -2.37
N PRO A 82 5.68 2.19 -2.02
CA PRO A 82 5.43 2.53 -0.63
C PRO A 82 5.13 1.24 0.17
N PRO A 83 5.77 1.03 1.34
CA PRO A 83 5.37 -0.03 2.26
C PRO A 83 3.94 0.18 2.76
N ALA A 84 3.26 -0.90 3.17
CA ALA A 84 1.91 -0.79 3.73
C ALA A 84 1.87 0.12 4.98
N ASP A 85 2.94 0.11 5.79
CA ASP A 85 3.05 0.99 6.95
C ASP A 85 3.21 2.47 6.59
N PHE A 86 3.79 2.80 5.42
CA PHE A 86 3.80 4.18 4.95
C PHE A 86 2.38 4.65 4.65
N ILE A 87 1.59 3.83 3.95
CA ILE A 87 0.19 4.16 3.66
C ILE A 87 -0.56 4.39 4.98
N ARG A 88 -0.46 3.44 5.91
CA ARG A 88 -1.18 3.47 7.18
C ARG A 88 -0.76 4.60 8.13
N ARG A 89 0.54 4.82 8.30
CA ARG A 89 1.07 5.74 9.33
C ARG A 89 1.31 7.16 8.83
N VAL A 90 1.43 7.36 7.52
CA VAL A 90 1.81 8.66 6.93
C VAL A 90 0.69 9.20 6.03
N LEU A 91 0.26 8.43 5.03
CA LEU A 91 -0.70 8.92 4.04
C LEU A 91 -2.13 8.98 4.59
N GLU A 92 -2.61 7.90 5.24
CA GLU A 92 -3.98 7.80 5.75
C GLU A 92 -4.37 8.90 6.75
N PRO A 93 -3.50 9.32 7.69
CA PRO A 93 -3.79 10.47 8.55
C PRO A 93 -4.00 11.78 7.78
N LEU A 94 -3.31 11.97 6.65
CA LEU A 94 -3.48 13.15 5.80
C LEU A 94 -4.76 13.04 4.95
N LEU A 95 -5.07 11.85 4.44
CA LEU A 95 -6.32 11.57 3.73
C LEU A 95 -7.54 11.83 4.64
N ALA A 96 -7.48 11.39 5.90
CA ALA A 96 -8.52 11.66 6.89
C ALA A 96 -8.74 13.17 7.11
N LYS A 97 -7.66 13.97 7.12
CA LYS A 97 -7.77 15.44 7.19
C LYS A 97 -8.45 16.05 5.96
N ILE A 98 -8.31 15.42 4.79
CA ILE A 98 -8.99 15.81 3.54
C ILE A 98 -10.47 15.34 3.51
N GLY A 99 -10.90 14.49 4.45
CA GLY A 99 -12.24 13.89 4.47
C GLY A 99 -12.32 12.52 3.77
N ILE A 100 -11.18 11.95 3.40
CA ILE A 100 -11.09 10.60 2.83
C ILE A 100 -10.82 9.59 3.94
N HIS A 101 -11.71 8.61 4.08
CA HIS A 101 -11.61 7.58 5.11
C HIS A 101 -11.26 6.22 4.49
N GLN A 102 -10.04 5.78 4.75
CA GLN A 102 -9.57 4.44 4.44
C GLN A 102 -8.64 3.93 5.53
N GLN A 103 -8.56 2.60 5.69
CA GLN A 103 -7.72 1.95 6.67
C GLN A 103 -7.00 0.75 6.06
N THR A 104 -5.68 0.84 5.97
CA THR A 104 -4.83 -0.21 5.40
C THR A 104 -4.23 -1.08 6.50
N THR A 105 -4.32 -2.39 6.33
CA THR A 105 -3.74 -3.40 7.21
C THR A 105 -2.84 -4.34 6.39
N LEU A 106 -1.60 -4.49 6.83
CA LEU A 106 -0.70 -5.53 6.34
C LEU A 106 -1.02 -6.84 7.06
N LEU A 107 -1.55 -7.82 6.35
CA LEU A 107 -1.95 -9.12 6.91
C LEU A 107 -0.79 -10.11 6.92
N ARG A 108 0.08 -10.05 5.90
CA ARG A 108 1.27 -10.89 5.79
C ARG A 108 2.32 -10.19 4.95
N HIS A 109 3.59 -10.25 5.37
CA HIS A 109 4.70 -9.77 4.55
C HIS A 109 4.97 -10.69 3.36
N GLY A 110 5.40 -10.10 2.26
CA GLY A 110 5.83 -10.76 1.03
C GLY A 110 7.04 -10.05 0.46
N PHE A 111 8.22 -10.59 0.74
CA PHE A 111 9.48 -10.03 0.25
C PHE A 111 9.79 -10.52 -1.16
N TYR A 112 10.45 -9.68 -1.95
CA TYR A 112 11.01 -10.11 -3.23
C TYR A 112 12.10 -11.19 -3.00
N PRO A 113 12.21 -12.24 -3.85
CA PRO A 113 11.41 -12.53 -5.04
C PRO A 113 10.16 -13.39 -4.80
N ALA A 114 9.98 -13.92 -3.58
CA ALA A 114 8.92 -14.88 -3.27
C ALA A 114 7.51 -14.27 -3.38
N GLY A 115 7.32 -13.03 -2.92
CA GLY A 115 5.99 -12.43 -2.79
C GLY A 115 5.18 -13.13 -1.70
N GLY A 116 3.89 -13.39 -1.96
CA GLY A 116 3.01 -14.11 -1.04
C GLY A 116 2.48 -13.26 0.12
N GLY A 117 2.85 -11.99 0.20
CA GLY A 117 2.30 -11.05 1.16
C GLY A 117 0.88 -10.64 0.80
N VAL A 118 0.16 -10.09 1.78
CA VAL A 118 -1.24 -9.72 1.67
C VAL A 118 -1.46 -8.38 2.37
N VAL A 119 -2.03 -7.43 1.64
CA VAL A 119 -2.46 -6.12 2.17
C VAL A 119 -3.94 -5.98 1.92
N ALA A 120 -4.69 -5.50 2.91
CA ALA A 120 -6.10 -5.18 2.80
C ALA A 120 -6.34 -3.72 3.14
N THR A 121 -7.24 -3.06 2.41
CA THR A 121 -7.71 -1.71 2.72
C THR A 121 -9.23 -1.69 2.75
N GLU A 122 -9.79 -1.19 3.84
CA GLU A 122 -11.20 -0.81 3.93
C GLU A 122 -11.34 0.67 3.58
N VAL A 123 -12.36 1.04 2.80
CA VAL A 123 -12.55 2.41 2.29
C VAL A 123 -14.03 2.77 2.24
N SER A 124 -14.35 4.01 2.61
CA SER A 124 -15.71 4.56 2.55
C SER A 124 -15.81 5.66 1.49
N PRO A 125 -16.96 5.79 0.80
CA PRO A 125 -17.21 6.94 -0.07
C PRO A 125 -17.07 8.26 0.69
N VAL A 126 -16.48 9.26 0.04
CA VAL A 126 -16.26 10.57 0.65
C VAL A 126 -17.59 11.29 0.79
N ALA A 127 -17.95 11.66 2.03
CA ALA A 127 -19.13 12.47 2.29
C ALA A 127 -18.92 13.95 1.93
N SER A 128 -17.77 14.51 2.29
CA SER A 128 -17.39 15.89 2.02
C SER A 128 -15.88 16.06 2.07
N PHE A 129 -15.33 16.91 1.20
CA PHE A 129 -13.91 17.24 1.21
C PHE A 129 -13.60 18.43 2.13
N ASN A 130 -12.45 18.36 2.79
CA ASN A 130 -11.84 19.43 3.56
C ASN A 130 -10.57 19.92 2.86
N THR A 131 -10.22 21.19 3.06
CA THR A 131 -8.94 21.73 2.58
C THR A 131 -7.82 21.34 3.55
N LEU A 132 -6.77 20.70 3.03
CA LEU A 132 -5.52 20.46 3.76
C LEU A 132 -4.45 21.45 3.30
N GLN A 133 -3.91 22.23 4.22
CA GLN A 133 -2.75 23.10 4.00
C GLN A 133 -1.60 22.64 4.88
N LEU A 134 -0.50 22.21 4.28
CA LEU A 134 0.73 21.86 4.97
C LEU A 134 1.77 22.95 4.66
N GLY A 135 2.37 23.51 5.71
CA GLY A 135 3.42 24.51 5.60
C GLY A 135 4.78 23.91 5.94
N GLU A 136 5.50 24.57 6.84
CA GLU A 136 6.73 24.03 7.40
C GLU A 136 6.51 22.71 8.15
N ARG A 137 7.56 21.88 8.21
CA ARG A 137 7.55 20.63 9.00
C ARG A 137 7.41 20.91 10.50
N GLY A 138 7.90 22.05 10.97
CA GLY A 138 8.07 22.36 12.38
C GLY A 138 9.25 21.60 13.02
N ASN A 139 9.29 21.63 14.34
CA ASN A 139 10.33 20.98 15.14
C ASN A 139 10.14 19.46 15.15
N ILE A 140 11.25 18.73 15.27
CA ILE A 140 11.22 17.29 15.47
C ILE A 140 10.58 16.99 16.84
N VAL A 141 9.54 16.16 16.84
CA VAL A 141 8.91 15.66 18.07
C VAL A 141 9.60 14.38 18.55
N GLN A 142 9.84 13.45 17.62
CA GLN A 142 10.50 12.17 17.91
C GLN A 142 11.06 11.55 16.62
N MET A 143 12.03 10.65 16.77
CA MET A 143 12.55 9.80 15.69
C MET A 143 12.48 8.35 16.14
N ARG A 144 12.06 7.44 15.25
CA ARG A 144 11.94 6.00 15.50
C ARG A 144 12.69 5.23 14.44
N GLY A 145 13.57 4.32 14.86
CA GLY A 145 14.24 3.35 13.99
C GLY A 145 13.54 2.00 14.09
N GLU A 146 13.26 1.38 12.95
CA GLU A 146 12.65 0.05 12.89
C GLU A 146 13.40 -0.82 11.89
N VAL A 147 13.67 -2.07 12.27
CA VAL A 147 14.19 -3.09 11.37
C VAL A 147 13.27 -4.29 11.41
N LEU A 148 13.01 -4.86 10.24
CA LEU A 148 12.22 -6.06 10.05
C LEU A 148 13.09 -7.19 9.50
N LEU A 149 13.01 -8.38 10.11
CA LEU A 149 13.77 -9.56 9.73
C LEU A 149 12.82 -10.71 9.38
N ALA A 150 13.05 -11.36 8.24
CA ALA A 150 12.43 -12.63 7.87
C ALA A 150 13.53 -13.61 7.42
N GLY A 151 13.82 -14.62 8.23
CA GLY A 151 14.88 -15.59 7.91
C GLY A 151 16.31 -15.01 7.89
N VAL A 152 16.52 -13.82 8.44
CA VAL A 152 17.82 -13.13 8.52
C VAL A 152 18.33 -13.11 9.96
N SER A 153 19.65 -13.23 10.14
CA SER A 153 20.30 -13.23 11.46
C SER A 153 20.09 -11.92 12.21
N ARG A 154 19.80 -12.01 13.52
CA ARG A 154 19.52 -10.85 14.39
C ARG A 154 20.61 -9.78 14.40
N HIS A 155 21.88 -10.19 14.33
CA HIS A 155 23.02 -9.26 14.31
C HIS A 155 23.00 -8.30 13.09
N VAL A 156 22.23 -8.60 12.04
CA VAL A 156 22.04 -7.67 10.92
C VAL A 156 21.26 -6.45 11.40
N ALA A 157 20.10 -6.67 12.03
CA ALA A 157 19.28 -5.59 12.57
C ALA A 157 19.98 -4.77 13.65
N GLU A 158 20.75 -5.42 14.51
CA GLU A 158 21.52 -4.71 15.56
C GLU A 158 22.54 -3.74 14.95
N ARG A 159 23.23 -4.13 13.87
CA ARG A 159 24.17 -3.25 13.16
C ARG A 159 23.46 -2.10 12.43
N GLU A 160 22.31 -2.36 11.83
CA GLU A 160 21.50 -1.34 11.17
C GLU A 160 21.00 -0.29 12.17
N ILE A 161 20.43 -0.73 13.30
CA ILE A 161 19.99 0.15 14.38
C ILE A 161 21.16 0.95 14.96
N ALA A 162 22.31 0.33 15.20
CA ALA A 162 23.50 1.02 15.69
C ALA A 162 23.96 2.13 14.73
N THR A 163 23.88 1.88 13.41
CA THR A 163 24.22 2.87 12.39
C THR A 163 23.25 4.07 12.44
N LEU A 164 21.95 3.81 12.56
CA LEU A 164 20.94 4.88 12.70
C LEU A 164 21.14 5.68 13.98
N ALA A 165 21.35 5.02 15.11
CA ALA A 165 21.55 5.65 16.41
C ALA A 165 22.85 6.47 16.49
N GLY A 166 23.88 6.10 15.71
CA GLY A 166 25.10 6.89 15.58
C GLY A 166 24.91 8.23 14.87
N SER A 167 23.82 8.40 14.10
CA SER A 167 23.52 9.62 13.35
C SER A 167 22.32 10.40 13.88
N PHE A 168 21.38 9.72 14.55
CA PHE A 168 20.10 10.30 14.95
C PHE A 168 19.75 9.96 16.41
N SER A 169 19.14 10.91 17.12
CA SER A 169 18.59 10.69 18.46
C SER A 169 17.27 9.91 18.39
N LEU A 170 17.36 8.58 18.33
CA LEU A 170 16.21 7.69 18.26
C LEU A 170 15.52 7.56 19.62
N HIS A 171 14.23 7.87 19.64
CA HIS A 171 13.35 7.72 20.81
C HIS A 171 12.86 6.27 20.94
N GLU A 172 12.70 5.59 19.81
CA GLU A 172 12.34 4.18 19.74
C GLU A 172 13.27 3.43 18.78
N GLN A 173 13.63 2.21 19.15
CA GLN A 173 14.47 1.29 18.37
C GLN A 173 13.82 -0.09 18.40
N ASN A 174 13.15 -0.47 17.30
CA ASN A 174 12.39 -1.71 17.24
C ASN A 174 13.02 -2.69 16.26
N ILE A 175 13.20 -3.94 16.70
CA ILE A 175 13.61 -5.05 15.84
C ILE A 175 12.47 -6.06 15.83
N HIS A 176 11.84 -6.21 14.66
CA HIS A 176 10.75 -7.13 14.44
C HIS A 176 11.30 -8.38 13.73
N SER A 177 11.18 -9.54 14.36
CA SER A 177 11.50 -10.82 13.73
C SER A 177 10.21 -11.53 13.36
N LEU A 178 10.00 -11.73 12.06
CA LEU A 178 8.87 -12.47 11.55
C LEU A 178 9.08 -13.98 11.80
N PRO A 179 7.99 -14.74 12.04
CA PRO A 179 8.05 -16.19 12.14
C PRO A 179 8.69 -16.80 10.89
N ARG A 180 9.29 -17.99 11.04
CA ARG A 180 9.90 -18.73 9.93
C ARG A 180 8.90 -19.56 9.12
N ASP A 181 7.61 -19.46 9.44
CA ASP A 181 6.54 -20.33 8.95
C ASP A 181 6.00 -19.90 7.59
#